data_AF-A0A1M6WTT1-F1
#
_entry.id   AF-A0A1M6WTT1-F1
#
_cell.length_a   1.000
_cell.length_b   1.000
_cell.length_c   1.000
_cell.angle_alpha   90.00
_cell.angle_beta   90.00
_cell.angle_gamma   90.00
#
_symmetry.space_group_name_H-M   'P 1'
#
loop_
_entity.id
_entity.type
_entity.pdbx_description
1 polymer ?
#
loop_
_entity_poly.entity_id
_entity_poly.type
_entity_poly.pdbx_seq_one_letter_code
_entity_poly.pdbx_strand_id
1 'polypeptide(L)'
;MGCWGIKAFESDEGLDALEWIRNHIPEDGCLHLKELLNQLKLDEWCRPPAAENGESHSSIMLIAELMESFQNGTIEEWEYLPKNSFEKVVSFLVEKESVEEMREYLSKTLESARENAQNNQWNGWFEETNWNKWQEHMESLIETMRKILEQDREVLDLIPQTEQEISEEHIEGGMNME
;
A
#
# COMPACT_ATOMS: atom_id res chain seq x y z
N MET A 1 21.87 3.32 -14.02
CA MET A 1 20.77 4.16 -14.53
C MET A 1 20.20 4.85 -13.30
N GLY A 2 19.92 6.16 -13.35
CA GLY A 2 19.41 6.87 -12.17
C GLY A 2 17.91 6.63 -11.98
N CYS A 3 17.42 6.90 -10.77
CA CYS A 3 16.03 6.66 -10.39
C CYS A 3 15.08 7.68 -11.06
N TRP A 4 13.94 7.17 -11.54
CA TRP A 4 12.82 7.96 -12.08
C TRP A 4 11.54 7.56 -11.33
N GLY A 5 10.59 8.49 -11.20
CA GLY A 5 9.34 8.29 -10.46
C GLY A 5 9.52 8.49 -8.95
N ILE A 6 8.71 9.34 -8.33
CA ILE A 6 8.74 9.59 -6.87
C ILE A 6 8.06 8.44 -6.13
N LYS A 7 6.99 7.91 -6.71
CA LYS A 7 6.22 6.79 -6.16
C LYS A 7 6.70 5.45 -6.73
N ALA A 8 6.51 4.37 -5.98
CA ALA A 8 6.76 3.02 -6.45
C ALA A 8 5.86 2.67 -7.65
N PHE A 9 4.61 3.11 -7.68
CA PHE A 9 3.77 2.89 -8.87
C PHE A 9 4.25 3.61 -10.14
N GLU A 10 5.24 4.50 -10.04
CA GLU A 10 5.88 5.16 -11.19
C GLU A 10 7.21 4.49 -11.59
N SER A 11 7.56 3.37 -10.94
CA SER A 11 8.80 2.62 -11.14
C SER A 11 8.50 1.22 -11.70
N ASP A 12 9.47 0.62 -12.40
CA ASP A 12 9.35 -0.74 -12.92
C ASP A 12 9.12 -1.74 -11.77
N GLU A 13 9.91 -1.64 -10.69
CA GLU A 13 9.80 -2.53 -9.52
C GLU A 13 8.42 -2.48 -8.86
N GLY A 14 7.82 -1.29 -8.78
CA GLY A 14 6.47 -1.15 -8.25
C GLY A 14 5.38 -1.55 -9.25
N LEU A 15 5.55 -1.32 -10.55
CA LEU A 15 4.59 -1.78 -11.55
C LEU A 15 4.54 -3.30 -11.64
N ASP A 16 5.69 -3.97 -11.51
CA ASP A 16 5.77 -5.43 -11.49
C ASP A 16 5.06 -6.01 -10.25
N ALA A 17 5.31 -5.43 -9.08
CA ALA A 17 4.59 -5.82 -7.87
C ALA A 17 3.09 -5.52 -7.96
N LEU A 18 2.69 -4.45 -8.65
CA LEU A 18 1.29 -4.10 -8.87
C LEU A 18 0.58 -5.11 -9.78
N GLU A 19 1.21 -5.48 -10.88
CA GLU A 19 0.70 -6.52 -11.77
C GLU A 19 0.61 -7.87 -11.04
N TRP A 20 1.63 -8.20 -10.25
CA TRP A 20 1.61 -9.40 -9.43
C TRP A 20 0.43 -9.40 -8.45
N ILE A 21 0.22 -8.33 -7.68
CA ILE A 21 -0.88 -8.24 -6.70
C ILE A 21 -2.23 -8.40 -7.40
N ARG A 22 -2.42 -7.74 -8.55
CA ARG A 22 -3.67 -7.82 -9.32
C ARG A 22 -4.01 -9.23 -9.80
N ASN A 23 -2.98 -10.00 -10.16
CA ASN A 23 -3.14 -11.39 -10.60
C ASN A 23 -3.35 -12.36 -9.42
N HIS A 24 -3.11 -11.92 -8.19
CA HIS A 24 -3.22 -12.71 -6.96
C HIS A 24 -4.31 -12.21 -6.00
N ILE A 25 -5.24 -11.37 -6.47
CA ILE A 25 -6.43 -11.00 -5.68
C ILE A 25 -7.23 -12.28 -5.38
N PRO A 26 -7.50 -12.60 -4.09
CA PRO A 26 -8.29 -13.76 -3.70
C PRO A 26 -9.70 -13.75 -4.28
N GLU A 27 -10.31 -14.93 -4.47
CA GLU A 27 -11.67 -15.05 -5.03
C GLU A 27 -12.74 -14.39 -4.15
N ASP A 28 -12.52 -14.35 -2.83
CA ASP A 28 -13.40 -13.67 -1.87
C ASP A 28 -13.18 -12.15 -1.82
N GLY A 29 -12.17 -11.63 -2.52
CA GLY A 29 -11.87 -10.20 -2.57
C GLY A 29 -11.23 -9.65 -1.30
N CYS A 30 -10.82 -10.50 -0.36
CA CYS A 30 -10.23 -10.08 0.91
C CYS A 30 -8.70 -10.12 0.82
N LEU A 31 -8.07 -8.95 0.69
CA LEU A 31 -6.61 -8.85 0.78
C LEU A 31 -6.16 -8.91 2.23
N HIS A 32 -5.09 -9.66 2.49
CA HIS A 32 -4.45 -9.76 3.79
C HIS A 32 -3.00 -9.29 3.68
N LEU A 33 -2.62 -8.27 4.45
CA LEU A 33 -1.29 -7.69 4.38
C LEU A 33 -0.18 -8.72 4.64
N LYS A 34 -0.28 -9.49 5.72
CA LYS A 34 0.70 -10.54 6.06
C LYS A 34 0.92 -11.52 4.92
N GLU A 35 -0.16 -11.92 4.25
CA GLU A 35 -0.07 -12.87 3.15
C GLU A 35 0.60 -12.25 1.93
N LEU A 36 0.22 -11.01 1.56
CA LEU A 36 0.89 -10.27 0.49
C LEU A 36 2.40 -10.14 0.74
N LEU A 37 2.80 -9.74 1.96
CA LEU A 37 4.20 -9.62 2.34
C LEU A 37 4.94 -10.96 2.24
N ASN A 38 4.35 -12.04 2.73
CA ASN A 38 4.95 -13.38 2.67
C ASN A 38 5.12 -13.87 1.24
N GLN A 39 4.11 -13.69 0.39
CA GLN A 39 4.17 -14.13 -1.00
C GLN A 39 5.19 -13.32 -1.81
N LEU A 40 5.23 -11.99 -1.65
CA LEU A 40 6.24 -11.15 -2.32
C LEU A 40 7.66 -11.51 -1.88
N LYS A 41 7.89 -11.82 -0.60
CA LYS A 41 9.20 -12.31 -0.13
C LYS A 41 9.61 -13.64 -0.78
N LEU A 42 8.68 -14.43 -1.30
CA LEU A 42 8.96 -15.71 -1.97
C LEU A 42 9.09 -15.57 -3.50
N ASP A 43 8.51 -14.51 -4.06
CA ASP A 43 8.55 -14.24 -5.49
C ASP A 43 9.98 -13.90 -5.95
N GLU A 44 10.39 -14.37 -7.13
CA GLU A 44 11.74 -14.12 -7.65
C GLU A 44 11.90 -12.68 -8.15
N TRP A 45 10.82 -12.09 -8.67
CA TRP A 45 10.83 -10.82 -9.36
C TRP A 45 10.39 -9.67 -8.44
N CYS A 46 9.36 -9.90 -7.63
CA CYS A 46 8.78 -8.90 -6.75
C CYS A 46 9.34 -8.92 -5.32
N ARG A 47 10.33 -9.76 -5.03
CA ARG A 47 10.97 -9.79 -3.71
C ARG A 47 11.60 -8.44 -3.39
N PRO A 48 11.27 -7.85 -2.23
CA PRO A 48 11.90 -6.59 -1.85
C PRO A 48 13.41 -6.78 -1.62
N PRO A 49 14.23 -5.79 -2.02
CA PRO A 49 15.66 -5.80 -1.72
C PRO A 49 15.89 -5.72 -0.20
N ALA A 50 17.14 -5.97 0.22
CA ALA A 50 17.52 -5.70 1.61
C ALA A 50 17.43 -4.18 1.89
N ALA A 51 16.86 -3.80 3.03
CA ALA A 51 16.67 -2.39 3.38
C ALA A 51 18.00 -1.62 3.45
N GLU A 52 19.09 -2.29 3.82
CA GLU A 52 20.44 -1.75 3.89
C GLU A 52 20.98 -1.29 2.53
N ASN A 53 20.40 -1.79 1.42
CA ASN A 53 20.78 -1.34 0.09
C ASN A 53 20.30 0.09 -0.18
N GLY A 54 19.27 0.57 0.55
CA GLY A 54 18.71 1.91 0.35
C GLY A 54 18.13 2.11 -1.05
N GLU A 55 17.54 1.06 -1.64
CA GLU A 55 16.92 1.14 -2.96
C GLU A 55 15.74 2.12 -2.95
N SER A 56 15.56 2.84 -4.05
CA SER A 56 14.54 3.90 -4.12
C SER A 56 13.12 3.34 -4.22
N HIS A 57 12.94 2.20 -4.87
CA HIS A 57 11.63 1.61 -5.10
C HIS A 57 11.65 0.14 -4.68
N SER A 58 10.52 -0.33 -4.18
CA SER A 58 10.34 -1.73 -3.77
C SER A 58 8.88 -2.12 -3.76
N SER A 59 8.61 -3.41 -3.80
CA SER A 59 7.26 -3.96 -3.63
C SER A 59 6.64 -3.58 -2.28
N ILE A 60 7.45 -3.43 -1.22
CA ILE A 60 6.97 -2.96 0.10
C ILE A 60 6.51 -1.50 0.03
N MET A 61 7.25 -0.64 -0.67
CA MET A 61 6.86 0.75 -0.91
C MET A 61 5.57 0.82 -1.74
N LEU A 62 5.40 -0.05 -2.73
CA LEU A 62 4.14 -0.14 -3.47
C LEU A 62 2.97 -0.54 -2.56
N ILE A 63 3.12 -1.56 -1.71
CA ILE A 63 2.04 -1.96 -0.79
C ILE A 63 1.65 -0.80 0.13
N ALA A 64 2.63 -0.03 0.60
CA ALA A 64 2.38 1.17 1.39
C ALA A 64 1.52 2.20 0.63
N GLU A 65 1.84 2.45 -0.63
CA GLU A 65 1.05 3.33 -1.50
C GLU A 65 -0.35 2.78 -1.77
N LEU A 66 -0.49 1.46 -1.92
CA LEU A 66 -1.79 0.80 -2.04
C LEU A 66 -2.62 0.95 -0.77
N MET A 67 -2.02 0.72 0.41
CA MET A 67 -2.69 0.92 1.70
C MET A 67 -3.20 2.35 1.86
N GLU A 68 -2.36 3.35 1.56
CA GLU A 68 -2.76 4.77 1.57
C GLU A 68 -3.90 5.03 0.57
N SER A 69 -3.81 4.46 -0.64
CA SER A 69 -4.82 4.66 -1.69
C SER A 69 -6.16 4.00 -1.35
N PHE A 70 -6.17 2.82 -0.73
CA PHE A 70 -7.39 2.17 -0.23
C PHE A 70 -8.03 3.00 0.88
N GLN A 71 -7.23 3.48 1.84
CA GLN A 71 -7.71 4.30 2.94
C GLN A 71 -8.32 5.64 2.47
N ASN A 72 -7.75 6.23 1.42
CA ASN A 72 -8.20 7.51 0.87
C ASN A 72 -9.22 7.38 -0.27
N GLY A 73 -9.47 6.17 -0.78
CA GLY A 73 -10.34 5.94 -1.94
C GLY A 73 -9.77 6.47 -3.27
N THR A 74 -8.44 6.57 -3.42
CA THR A 74 -7.77 7.20 -4.57
C THR A 74 -7.17 6.22 -5.58
N ILE A 75 -7.48 4.92 -5.46
CA ILE A 75 -6.94 3.88 -6.36
C ILE A 75 -7.29 4.13 -7.83
N GLU A 76 -8.47 4.69 -8.11
CA GLU A 76 -8.90 4.97 -9.49
C GLU A 76 -8.12 6.12 -10.15
N GLU A 77 -7.36 6.89 -9.37
CA GLU A 77 -6.53 8.00 -9.89
C GLU A 77 -5.24 7.52 -10.57
N TRP A 78 -4.91 6.23 -10.45
CA TRP A 78 -3.68 5.67 -11.00
C TRP A 78 -3.84 5.47 -12.51
N GLU A 79 -3.30 6.41 -13.29
CA GLU A 79 -3.48 6.53 -14.75
C GLU A 79 -3.17 5.24 -15.55
N TYR A 80 -2.21 4.44 -15.09
CA TYR A 80 -1.76 3.21 -15.76
C TYR A 80 -2.59 1.97 -15.42
N LEU A 81 -3.47 2.05 -14.43
CA LEU A 81 -4.32 0.92 -14.08
C LEU A 81 -5.45 0.78 -15.11
N PRO A 82 -5.68 -0.42 -15.66
CA PRO A 82 -6.93 -0.72 -16.31
C PRO A 82 -8.10 -0.35 -15.39
N LYS A 83 -9.16 0.22 -15.97
CA LYS A 83 -10.39 0.48 -15.20
C LYS A 83 -10.80 -0.78 -14.46
N ASN A 84 -11.24 -0.61 -13.22
CA ASN A 84 -11.72 -1.69 -12.37
C ASN A 84 -10.65 -2.70 -11.91
N SER A 85 -9.36 -2.34 -11.96
CA SER A 85 -8.26 -3.25 -11.57
C SER A 85 -8.37 -3.85 -10.17
N PHE A 86 -9.08 -3.17 -9.26
CA PHE A 86 -9.33 -3.61 -7.90
C PHE A 86 -10.82 -3.72 -7.58
N GLU A 87 -11.71 -3.82 -8.59
CA GLU A 87 -13.18 -3.90 -8.36
C GLU A 87 -13.58 -5.11 -7.51
N LYS A 88 -12.77 -6.18 -7.56
CA LYS A 88 -12.99 -7.40 -6.80
C LYS A 88 -12.59 -7.27 -5.33
N VAL A 89 -11.78 -6.27 -4.98
CA VAL A 89 -11.31 -6.09 -3.61
C VAL A 89 -12.42 -5.45 -2.80
N VAL A 90 -12.96 -6.20 -1.84
CA VAL A 90 -14.03 -5.76 -0.96
C VAL A 90 -13.53 -5.44 0.45
N SER A 91 -12.33 -5.92 0.81
CA SER A 91 -11.70 -5.69 2.10
C SER A 91 -10.17 -5.74 1.96
N PHE A 92 -9.47 -4.91 2.74
CA PHE A 92 -8.02 -4.99 2.87
C PHE A 92 -7.64 -4.99 4.36
N LEU A 93 -7.42 -6.19 4.87
CA LEU A 93 -7.11 -6.45 6.27
C LEU A 93 -5.62 -6.27 6.54
N VAL A 94 -5.31 -5.39 7.48
CA VAL A 94 -3.95 -5.07 7.91
C VAL A 94 -3.79 -5.35 9.40
N GLU A 95 -2.85 -6.21 9.74
CA GLU A 95 -2.50 -6.51 11.13
C GLU A 95 -1.33 -5.66 11.60
N LYS A 96 -1.37 -5.22 12.87
CA LYS A 96 -0.32 -4.35 13.43
C LYS A 96 1.09 -4.90 13.29
N GLU A 97 1.28 -6.21 13.51
CA GLU A 97 2.58 -6.88 13.38
C GLU A 97 3.20 -6.64 11.99
N SER A 98 2.42 -6.82 10.91
CA SER A 98 2.90 -6.62 9.54
C SER A 98 3.11 -5.14 9.21
N VAL A 99 2.26 -4.26 9.75
CA VAL A 99 2.42 -2.81 9.58
C VAL A 99 3.69 -2.32 10.29
N GLU A 100 4.03 -2.87 11.46
CA GLU A 100 5.30 -2.63 12.15
C GLU A 100 6.48 -3.08 11.30
N GLU A 101 6.43 -4.29 10.74
CA GLU A 101 7.48 -4.81 9.85
C GLU A 101 7.71 -3.89 8.64
N MET A 102 6.62 -3.46 7.97
CA MET A 102 6.72 -2.54 6.84
C MET A 102 7.31 -1.18 7.25
N ARG A 103 6.86 -0.62 8.38
CA ARG A 103 7.35 0.67 8.89
C ARG A 103 8.85 0.59 9.19
N GLU A 104 9.31 -0.48 9.82
CA GLU A 104 10.73 -0.73 10.09
C GLU A 104 11.54 -0.86 8.81
N TYR A 105 11.05 -1.64 7.84
CA TYR A 105 11.68 -1.79 6.53
C TYR A 105 11.83 -0.44 5.80
N LEU A 106 10.75 0.35 5.69
CA LEU A 106 10.80 1.65 5.00
C LEU A 106 11.66 2.67 5.74
N SER A 107 11.63 2.69 7.07
CA SER A 107 12.49 3.55 7.88
C SER A 107 13.97 3.22 7.66
N LYS A 108 14.31 1.93 7.67
CA LYS A 108 15.68 1.47 7.44
C LYS A 108 16.15 1.74 6.00
N THR A 109 15.27 1.56 5.03
CA THR A 109 15.55 1.88 3.63
C THR A 109 15.84 3.36 3.44
N LEU A 110 15.00 4.24 4.02
CA LEU A 110 15.20 5.69 3.97
C LEU A 110 16.50 6.12 4.67
N GLU A 111 16.82 5.56 5.83
CA GLU A 111 18.08 5.80 6.53
C GLU A 111 19.28 5.40 5.65
N SER A 112 19.26 4.19 5.10
CA SER A 112 20.35 3.65 4.28
C SER A 112 20.52 4.45 2.98
N ALA A 113 19.42 4.86 2.34
CA ALA A 113 19.45 5.73 1.17
C ALA A 113 20.10 7.09 1.48
N ARG A 114 19.81 7.68 2.65
CA ARG A 114 20.42 8.94 3.11
C ARG A 114 21.91 8.79 3.41
N GLU A 115 22.33 7.65 3.97
CA GLU A 115 23.75 7.32 4.19
C GLU A 115 24.48 7.17 2.85
N ASN A 116 23.90 6.43 1.90
CA ASN A 116 24.44 6.26 0.56
C ASN A 116 24.58 7.60 -0.17
N ALA A 117 23.62 8.52 0.04
CA ALA A 117 23.64 9.86 -0.55
C ALA A 117 24.87 10.71 -0.16
N GLN A 118 25.56 10.36 0.93
CA GLN A 118 26.80 11.04 1.35
C GLN A 118 27.99 10.70 0.45
N ASN A 119 27.99 9.52 -0.15
CA ASN A 119 29.08 9.00 -0.98
C ASN A 119 28.72 8.88 -2.47
N ASN A 120 27.43 8.82 -2.77
CA ASN A 120 26.86 8.79 -4.12
C ASN A 120 25.84 9.92 -4.22
N GLN A 121 26.04 10.86 -5.14
CA GLN A 121 25.20 12.06 -5.24
C GLN A 121 23.72 11.68 -5.29
N TRP A 122 22.99 12.09 -4.23
CA TRP A 122 21.56 11.86 -4.08
C TRP A 122 21.15 10.39 -4.23
N ASN A 123 21.98 9.45 -3.78
CA ASN A 123 21.73 8.01 -3.89
C ASN A 123 21.41 7.54 -5.33
N GLY A 124 22.02 8.18 -6.34
CA GLY A 124 21.83 7.82 -7.75
C GLY A 124 20.65 8.51 -8.45
N TRP A 125 19.94 9.41 -7.77
CA TRP A 125 18.94 10.25 -8.41
C TRP A 125 19.58 11.30 -9.32
N PHE A 126 18.91 11.64 -10.42
CA PHE A 126 19.41 12.64 -11.39
C PHE A 126 19.27 14.08 -10.91
N GLU A 127 18.27 14.36 -10.08
CA GLU A 127 17.92 15.70 -9.62
C GLU A 127 17.70 15.70 -8.10
N GLU A 128 18.32 16.65 -7.40
CA GLU A 128 18.12 16.86 -5.96
C GLU A 128 16.65 17.05 -5.60
N THR A 129 15.89 17.75 -6.45
CA THR A 129 14.46 17.97 -6.24
C THR A 129 13.68 16.66 -6.21
N ASN A 130 14.01 15.70 -7.07
CA ASN A 130 13.32 14.41 -7.10
C ASN A 130 13.75 13.53 -5.92
N TRP A 131 15.03 13.56 -5.56
CA TRP A 131 15.53 12.94 -4.33
C TRP A 131 14.83 13.46 -3.08
N ASN A 132 14.64 14.78 -2.95
CA ASN A 132 13.95 15.37 -1.80
C ASN A 132 12.46 14.99 -1.78
N LYS A 133 11.77 15.06 -2.93
CA LYS A 133 10.37 14.62 -3.04
C LYS A 133 10.18 13.15 -2.69
N TRP A 134 11.11 12.29 -3.10
CA TRP A 134 11.08 10.87 -2.73
C TRP A 134 11.24 10.67 -1.22
N GLN A 135 12.15 11.39 -0.58
CA GLN A 135 12.29 11.33 0.88
C GLN A 135 11.03 11.81 1.59
N GLU A 136 10.43 12.92 1.16
CA GLU A 136 9.17 13.44 1.70
C GLU A 136 8.04 12.43 1.56
N HIS A 137 7.96 11.74 0.41
CA HIS A 137 7.00 10.68 0.17
C HIS A 137 7.22 9.46 1.08
N MET A 138 8.46 9.00 1.23
CA MET A 138 8.81 7.93 2.18
C MET A 138 8.44 8.29 3.61
N GLU A 139 8.71 9.52 4.06
CA GLU A 139 8.31 10.00 5.38
C GLU A 139 6.79 10.01 5.56
N SER A 140 6.03 10.41 4.53
CA SER A 140 4.58 10.36 4.53
C SER A 140 4.05 8.93 4.67
N LEU A 141 4.61 7.96 3.95
CA LEU A 141 4.22 6.55 4.05
C LEU A 141 4.50 5.98 5.45
N ILE A 142 5.69 6.24 6.00
CA ILE A 142 6.08 5.83 7.35
C ILE A 142 5.13 6.42 8.40
N GLU A 143 4.76 7.68 8.23
CA GLU A 143 3.80 8.37 9.08
C GLU A 143 2.38 7.78 8.97
N THR A 144 1.94 7.41 7.78
CA THR A 144 0.68 6.68 7.57
C THR A 144 0.67 5.36 8.35
N MET A 145 1.75 4.57 8.30
CA MET A 145 1.85 3.35 9.11
C MET A 145 1.84 3.63 10.61
N ARG A 146 2.52 4.70 11.06
CA ARG A 146 2.47 5.10 12.49
C ARG A 146 1.03 5.36 12.92
N LYS A 147 0.24 6.11 12.13
CA LYS A 147 -1.18 6.38 12.43
C LYS A 147 -2.04 5.12 12.44
N ILE A 148 -1.75 4.14 11.59
CA ILE A 148 -2.43 2.83 11.59
C ILE A 148 -2.13 2.09 12.89
N LEU A 149 -0.87 2.08 13.34
CA LEU A 149 -0.44 1.40 14.57
C LEU A 149 -0.99 2.03 15.85
N GLU A 150 -1.29 3.33 15.82
CA GLU A 150 -1.90 4.07 16.93
C GLU A 150 -3.40 3.78 17.11
N GLN A 151 -4.05 3.13 16.15
CA GLN A 151 -5.45 2.70 16.30
C GLN A 151 -5.58 1.61 17.38
N ASP A 152 -6.71 1.55 18.08
CA ASP A 152 -6.92 0.59 19.18
C ASP A 152 -7.14 -0.87 18.69
N ARG A 153 -7.36 -1.09 17.39
CA ARG A 153 -7.65 -2.43 16.84
C ARG A 153 -6.37 -3.13 16.37
N GLU A 154 -6.23 -4.40 16.72
CA GLU A 154 -5.11 -5.26 16.27
C GLU A 154 -5.13 -5.54 14.76
N VAL A 155 -6.32 -5.62 14.17
CA VAL A 155 -6.55 -5.78 12.74
C VAL A 155 -7.52 -4.70 12.29
N LEU A 156 -7.17 -4.01 11.21
CA LEU A 156 -7.96 -2.94 10.60
C LEU A 156 -8.33 -3.35 9.18
N ASP A 157 -9.55 -3.00 8.76
CA ASP A 157 -9.91 -3.01 7.34
C ASP A 157 -9.68 -1.60 6.79
N LEU A 158 -8.84 -1.47 5.77
CA LEU A 158 -8.54 -0.20 5.13
C LEU A 158 -9.62 0.23 4.14
N ILE A 159 -10.54 -0.66 3.76
CA ILE A 159 -11.70 -0.32 2.94
C ILE A 159 -12.86 -0.05 3.89
N PRO A 160 -13.34 1.20 4.01
CA PRO A 160 -14.49 1.50 4.85
C PRO A 160 -15.72 0.78 4.27
N GLN A 161 -16.26 -0.17 5.03
CA GLN A 161 -17.58 -0.73 4.70
C GLN A 161 -18.58 0.41 4.85
N THR A 162 -19.30 0.75 3.78
CA THR A 162 -20.47 1.63 3.91
C THR A 162 -21.45 0.85 4.79
N GLU A 163 -21.68 1.32 6.02
CA GLU A 163 -22.77 0.80 6.83
C GLU A 163 -24.04 0.95 6.00
N GLN A 164 -24.53 -0.15 5.43
CA GLN A 164 -25.88 -0.21 4.91
C GLN A 164 -26.78 0.05 6.14
N GLU A 165 -27.32 1.27 6.22
CA GLU A 165 -28.45 1.55 7.10
C GLU A 165 -29.51 0.49 6.79
N ILE A 166 -29.66 -0.48 7.69
CA ILE A 166 -30.78 -1.41 7.68
C ILE A 166 -32.00 -0.55 7.99
N SER A 167 -32.66 -0.04 6.94
CA SER A 167 -33.99 0.53 7.07
C SER A 167 -34.93 -0.61 7.43
N GLU A 168 -35.23 -0.76 8.72
CA GLU A 168 -36.37 -1.54 9.19
C GLU A 168 -37.66 -0.85 8.71
N GLU A 169 -38.06 -1.07 7.45
CA GLU A 169 -39.47 -0.92 7.08
C GLU A 169 -40.24 -2.05 7.76
N HIS A 170 -40.70 -1.76 8.97
CA HIS A 170 -41.71 -2.55 9.67
C HIS A 170 -42.95 -2.66 8.78
N ILE A 171 -43.21 -3.88 8.32
CA ILE A 171 -44.44 -4.33 7.68
C ILE A 171 -45.59 -4.12 8.67
N GLU A 172 -46.32 -3.01 8.55
CA GLU A 172 -47.62 -2.89 9.20
C GLU A 172 -48.65 -3.63 8.34
N GLY A 173 -48.94 -4.86 8.78
CA GLY A 173 -49.89 -5.76 8.16
C GLY A 173 -51.28 -5.14 8.07
N GLY A 174 -51.83 -5.10 6.86
CA GLY A 174 -53.24 -4.84 6.62
C GLY A 174 -54.09 -5.90 7.32
N MET A 175 -54.76 -5.50 8.41
CA MET A 175 -55.92 -6.20 8.93
C MET A 175 -57.16 -5.73 8.19
N ASN A 176 -57.53 -6.47 7.15
CA ASN A 176 -58.89 -6.50 6.63
C ASN A 176 -59.79 -7.18 7.67
N MET A 177 -60.87 -6.51 8.07
CA MET A 177 -62.11 -7.17 8.49
C MET A 177 -63.29 -6.41 7.86
N GLU A 178 -63.91 -7.05 6.87
CA GLU A 178 -65.33 -6.89 6.55
C GLU A 178 -66.20 -7.47 7.67
#